data_AF-A0A9P9EAQ7-F1
#
_entry.id   AF-A0A9P9EAQ7-F1
#
_cell.length_a   1.000
_cell.length_b   1.000
_cell.length_c   1.000
_cell.angle_alpha   90.00
_cell.angle_beta   90.00
_cell.angle_gamma   90.00
#
_symmetry.space_group_name_H-M   'P 1'
#
loop_
_entity.id
_entity.type
_entity.pdbx_description
1 polymer ?
#
loop_
_entity_poly.entity_id
_entity_poly.type
_entity_poly.pdbx_seq_one_letter_code
_entity_poly.pdbx_strand_id
1 'polypeptide(L)'
;MVSWEQKMRLIALDPVPMAILAAVQLITNELQTESESELESESEAARRRVARQEEARQFANSILVKGSDNHFRDLFGIDKATFKELCSYLRARSSLRDGEAMSLDHMVMVYLWLSANKESQEAAARYFQLTRTSVSRAHKSVLSAMRELPSSS
;
A
#
# COMPACT_ATOMS: atom_id res chain seq x y z
N MET A 1 -58.15 -19.20 33.69
CA MET A 1 -56.79 -19.50 33.20
C MET A 1 -56.88 -19.73 31.70
N VAL A 2 -56.34 -18.82 30.89
CA VAL A 2 -56.42 -18.90 29.42
C VAL A 2 -55.37 -19.90 28.92
N SER A 3 -55.78 -20.88 28.12
CA SER A 3 -54.92 -21.94 27.58
C SER A 3 -53.79 -21.35 26.73
N TRP A 4 -52.58 -21.91 26.83
CA TRP A 4 -51.42 -21.52 26.00
C TRP A 4 -51.73 -21.66 24.49
N GLU A 5 -52.64 -22.55 24.11
CA GLU A 5 -53.11 -22.71 22.72
C GLU A 5 -54.00 -21.55 22.26
N GLN A 6 -54.74 -20.92 23.17
CA GLN A 6 -55.50 -19.68 22.88
C GLN A 6 -54.59 -18.46 22.76
N LYS A 7 -53.47 -18.41 23.52
CA LYS A 7 -52.44 -17.39 23.35
C LYS A 7 -51.68 -17.52 22.03
N MET A 8 -51.43 -18.74 21.56
CA MET A 8 -50.79 -19.01 20.26
C MET A 8 -51.71 -18.66 19.07
N ARG A 9 -53.03 -18.84 19.20
CA ARG A 9 -53.99 -18.44 18.15
C ARG A 9 -54.16 -16.92 18.01
N LEU A 10 -53.90 -16.15 19.06
CA LEU A 10 -53.95 -14.68 19.05
C LEU A 10 -52.72 -14.01 18.40
N ILE A 11 -51.63 -14.76 18.18
CA ILE A 11 -50.43 -14.28 17.47
C ILE A 11 -50.53 -14.56 15.96
N ALA A 12 -51.49 -15.38 15.53
CA ALA A 12 -51.57 -15.91 14.18
C ALA A 12 -52.49 -15.15 13.20
N LEU A 13 -53.07 -14.01 13.58
CA LEU A 13 -54.12 -13.35 12.78
C LEU A 13 -54.07 -11.82 12.78
N ASP A 14 -52.87 -11.22 12.80
CA ASP A 14 -52.72 -9.89 12.23
C ASP A 14 -51.91 -10.02 10.92
N PRO A 15 -52.52 -9.78 9.74
CA PRO A 15 -51.72 -9.60 8.54
C PRO A 15 -50.80 -8.43 8.81
N VAL A 16 -49.48 -8.68 8.84
CA VAL A 16 -48.49 -7.60 8.93
C VAL A 16 -48.88 -6.60 7.84
N PRO A 17 -49.21 -5.34 8.20
CA PRO A 17 -49.64 -4.36 7.23
C PRO A 17 -48.61 -4.32 6.10
N MET A 18 -49.04 -4.42 4.85
CA MET A 18 -48.13 -4.41 3.69
C MET A 18 -47.17 -3.20 3.72
N ALA A 19 -47.58 -2.10 4.37
CA ALA A 19 -46.75 -0.95 4.66
C ALA A 19 -45.52 -1.26 5.55
N ILE A 20 -45.66 -2.11 6.57
CA ILE A 20 -44.55 -2.54 7.43
C ILE A 20 -43.61 -3.46 6.64
N LEU A 21 -44.14 -4.41 5.85
CA LEU A 21 -43.31 -5.25 4.99
C LEU A 21 -42.55 -4.43 3.94
N ALA A 22 -43.20 -3.43 3.34
CA ALA A 22 -42.57 -2.52 2.39
C ALA A 22 -41.49 -1.65 3.06
N ALA A 23 -41.74 -1.16 4.29
CA ALA A 23 -40.76 -0.39 5.05
C ALA A 23 -39.55 -1.24 5.44
N VAL A 24 -39.76 -2.48 5.89
CA VAL A 24 -38.66 -3.42 6.18
C VAL A 24 -37.87 -3.72 4.91
N GLN A 25 -38.54 -3.98 3.78
CA GLN A 25 -37.86 -4.22 2.50
C GLN A 25 -37.03 -3.02 2.05
N LEU A 26 -37.55 -1.80 2.19
CA LEU A 26 -36.81 -0.56 1.89
C LEU A 26 -35.55 -0.42 2.75
N ILE A 27 -35.67 -0.59 4.07
CA ILE A 27 -34.53 -0.51 4.99
C ILE A 27 -33.50 -1.59 4.68
N THR A 28 -33.94 -2.81 4.38
CA THR A 28 -33.03 -3.91 4.04
C THR A 28 -32.29 -3.62 2.74
N ASN A 29 -32.99 -3.11 1.72
CA ASN A 29 -32.39 -2.72 0.46
C ASN A 29 -31.41 -1.54 0.64
N GLU A 30 -31.75 -0.52 1.43
CA GLU A 30 -30.86 0.61 1.73
C GLU A 30 -29.56 0.16 2.40
N LEU A 31 -29.66 -0.67 3.45
CA LEU A 31 -28.50 -1.23 4.15
C LEU A 31 -27.64 -2.11 3.23
N GLN A 32 -28.27 -2.84 2.30
CA GLN A 32 -27.56 -3.66 1.33
C GLN A 32 -26.84 -2.80 0.29
N THR A 33 -27.48 -1.73 -0.21
CA THR A 33 -26.84 -0.77 -1.11
C THR A 33 -25.72 0.02 -0.46
N GLU A 34 -25.83 0.37 0.83
CA GLU A 34 -24.75 1.03 1.56
C GLU A 34 -23.54 0.09 1.69
N SER A 35 -23.77 -1.17 2.08
CA SER A 35 -22.71 -2.18 2.18
C SER A 35 -22.03 -2.48 0.84
N GLU A 36 -22.79 -2.55 -0.25
CA GLU A 36 -22.24 -2.73 -1.60
C GLU A 36 -21.41 -1.51 -2.03
N SER A 37 -21.88 -0.29 -1.73
CA SER A 37 -21.16 0.94 -2.07
C SER A 37 -19.83 1.10 -1.32
N GLU A 38 -19.78 0.68 -0.05
CA GLU A 38 -18.56 0.68 0.75
C GLU A 38 -17.54 -0.34 0.22
N LEU A 39 -17.98 -1.56 -0.11
CA LEU A 39 -17.12 -2.59 -0.70
C LEU A 39 -16.58 -2.18 -2.08
N GLU A 40 -17.40 -1.56 -2.92
CA GLU A 40 -16.96 -1.04 -4.21
C GLU A 40 -15.90 0.05 -4.04
N SER A 41 -16.11 0.98 -3.10
CA SER A 41 -15.18 2.06 -2.76
C SER A 41 -13.84 1.52 -2.26
N GLU A 42 -13.86 0.52 -1.36
CA GLU A 42 -12.64 -0.15 -0.89
C GLU A 42 -11.90 -0.87 -2.02
N SER A 43 -12.64 -1.57 -2.91
CA SER A 43 -12.06 -2.27 -4.05
C SER A 43 -11.37 -1.30 -5.02
N GLU A 44 -11.99 -0.14 -5.26
CA GLU A 44 -11.46 0.89 -6.15
C GLU A 44 -10.24 1.58 -5.52
N ALA A 45 -10.28 1.84 -4.21
CA ALA A 45 -9.12 2.34 -3.47
C ALA A 45 -7.95 1.35 -3.50
N ALA A 46 -8.22 0.04 -3.40
CA ALA A 46 -7.20 -1.01 -3.51
C ALA A 46 -6.60 -1.04 -4.92
N ARG A 47 -7.42 -1.02 -5.98
CA ARG A 47 -6.95 -0.97 -7.37
C ARG A 47 -6.05 0.23 -7.62
N ARG A 48 -6.43 1.42 -7.15
CA ARG A 48 -5.61 2.65 -7.25
C ARG A 48 -4.30 2.58 -6.47
N ARG A 49 -4.24 1.79 -5.39
CA ARG A 49 -2.99 1.56 -4.66
C ARG A 49 -2.06 0.66 -5.46
N VAL A 50 -2.58 -0.44 -6.01
CA VAL A 50 -1.82 -1.39 -6.84
C VAL A 50 -1.28 -0.70 -8.09
N ALA A 51 -2.12 0.07 -8.79
CA ALA A 51 -1.70 0.81 -9.98
C ALA A 51 -0.52 1.75 -9.71
N ARG A 52 -0.60 2.57 -8.65
CA ARG A 52 0.51 3.47 -8.26
C ARG A 52 1.78 2.72 -7.84
N GLN A 53 1.65 1.59 -7.16
CA GLN A 53 2.81 0.77 -6.80
C GLN A 53 3.51 0.23 -8.04
N GLU A 54 2.74 -0.24 -9.03
CA GLU A 54 3.30 -0.74 -10.29
C GLU A 54 3.92 0.39 -11.12
N GLU A 55 3.29 1.57 -11.20
CA GLU A 55 3.86 2.77 -11.85
C GLU A 55 5.23 3.14 -11.23
N ALA A 56 5.29 3.22 -9.91
CA ALA A 56 6.54 3.52 -9.18
C ALA A 56 7.61 2.44 -9.43
N ARG A 57 7.20 1.17 -9.51
CA ARG A 57 8.11 0.05 -9.82
C ARG A 57 8.64 0.13 -11.24
N GLN A 58 7.78 0.43 -12.22
CA GLN A 58 8.17 0.60 -13.61
C GLN A 58 9.10 1.80 -13.78
N PHE A 59 8.83 2.90 -13.08
CA PHE A 59 9.71 4.05 -13.05
C PHE A 59 11.11 3.71 -12.52
N ALA A 60 11.20 3.06 -11.35
CA ALA A 60 12.49 2.63 -10.79
C ALA A 60 13.25 1.67 -11.73
N ASN A 61 12.54 0.70 -12.34
CA ASN A 61 13.12 -0.19 -13.33
C ASN A 61 13.60 0.55 -14.58
N SER A 62 12.92 1.62 -15.01
CA SER A 62 13.36 2.43 -16.14
C SER A 62 14.72 3.08 -15.88
N ILE A 63 14.96 3.56 -14.66
CA ILE A 63 16.24 4.16 -14.27
C ILE A 63 17.33 3.08 -14.18
N LEU A 64 17.03 1.95 -13.55
CA LEU A 64 18.00 0.87 -13.33
C LEU A 64 18.39 0.16 -14.62
N VAL A 65 17.41 -0.22 -15.44
CA VAL A 65 17.61 -1.09 -16.61
C VAL A 65 17.80 -0.29 -17.89
N LYS A 66 16.97 0.73 -18.13
CA LYS A 66 16.97 1.48 -19.40
C LYS A 66 17.83 2.75 -19.36
N GLY A 67 18.03 3.34 -18.18
CA GLY A 67 18.87 4.52 -18.01
C GLY A 67 20.33 4.22 -18.36
N SER A 68 21.09 5.22 -18.81
CA SER A 68 22.54 5.06 -18.97
C SER A 68 23.26 5.07 -17.61
N ASP A 69 24.46 4.50 -17.55
CA ASP A 69 25.25 4.51 -16.31
C ASP A 69 25.70 5.92 -15.94
N ASN A 70 25.96 6.79 -16.93
CA ASN A 70 26.23 8.21 -16.69
C ASN A 70 25.03 8.89 -16.05
N HIS A 71 23.82 8.68 -16.60
CA HIS A 71 22.61 9.26 -16.02
C HIS A 71 22.38 8.78 -14.59
N PHE A 72 22.57 7.48 -14.32
CA PHE A 72 22.44 6.94 -12.97
C PHE A 72 23.45 7.57 -12.00
N ARG A 73 24.71 7.70 -12.43
CA ARG A 73 25.76 8.34 -11.65
C ARG A 73 25.46 9.81 -11.37
N ASP A 74 24.91 10.53 -12.34
CA ASP A 74 24.56 11.94 -12.16
C ASP A 74 23.42 12.10 -11.13
N LEU A 75 22.47 11.16 -11.09
CA LEU A 75 21.34 11.18 -10.14
C LEU A 75 21.73 10.78 -8.72
N PHE A 76 22.59 9.77 -8.57
CA PHE A 76 22.85 9.12 -7.26
C PHE A 76 24.29 9.30 -6.74
N GLY A 77 25.18 9.88 -7.55
CA GLY A 77 26.59 10.08 -7.19
C GLY A 77 27.44 8.80 -7.17
N ILE A 78 26.87 7.65 -7.57
CA ILE A 78 27.56 6.36 -7.63
C ILE A 78 27.27 5.66 -8.94
N ASP A 79 28.19 4.82 -9.41
CA ASP A 79 27.92 3.99 -10.59
C ASP A 79 26.94 2.84 -10.27
N LYS A 80 26.34 2.29 -11.33
CA LYS A 80 25.37 1.20 -11.19
C LYS A 80 25.97 -0.10 -10.65
N ALA A 81 27.26 -0.37 -10.89
CA ALA A 81 27.88 -1.59 -10.41
C ALA A 81 28.02 -1.55 -8.89
N THR A 82 28.53 -0.44 -8.35
CA THR A 82 28.60 -0.14 -6.92
C THR A 82 27.21 -0.18 -6.28
N PHE A 83 26.20 0.38 -6.93
CA PHE A 83 24.81 0.28 -6.47
C PHE A 83 24.33 -1.18 -6.36
N LYS A 84 24.56 -2.00 -7.39
CA LYS A 84 24.15 -3.41 -7.40
C LYS A 84 24.89 -4.22 -6.33
N GLU A 85 26.16 -3.91 -6.11
CA GLU A 85 26.95 -4.52 -5.04
C GLU A 85 26.39 -4.17 -3.66
N LEU A 86 26.06 -2.90 -3.42
CA LEU A 86 25.40 -2.46 -2.18
C LEU A 86 24.05 -3.18 -1.97
N CYS A 87 23.22 -3.28 -3.01
CA CYS A 87 21.94 -3.99 -2.91
C CYS A 87 22.14 -5.49 -2.62
N SER A 88 23.14 -6.11 -3.26
CA SER A 88 23.49 -7.52 -3.02
C SER A 88 23.99 -7.73 -1.60
N TYR A 89 24.84 -6.84 -1.10
CA TYR A 89 25.38 -6.87 0.25
C TYR A 89 24.28 -6.70 1.31
N LEU A 90 23.38 -5.73 1.14
CA LEU A 90 22.24 -5.53 2.03
C LEU A 90 21.29 -6.72 2.01
N ARG A 91 21.00 -7.29 0.85
CA ARG A 91 20.15 -8.48 0.73
C ARG A 91 20.76 -9.69 1.44
N ALA A 92 22.09 -9.82 1.43
CA ALA A 92 22.79 -10.93 2.07
C ALA A 92 22.97 -10.76 3.59
N ARG A 93 23.19 -9.53 4.08
CA ARG A 93 23.68 -9.28 5.45
C ARG A 93 22.73 -8.51 6.37
N SER A 94 21.61 -8.01 5.86
CA SER A 94 20.62 -7.32 6.68
C SER A 94 19.29 -8.06 6.74
N SER A 95 18.35 -7.53 7.52
CA SER A 95 16.94 -7.95 7.54
C SER A 95 16.12 -7.39 6.37
N LEU A 96 16.70 -6.50 5.55
CA LEU A 96 15.99 -5.82 4.46
C LEU A 96 15.66 -6.78 3.31
N ARG A 97 14.39 -6.83 2.90
CA ARG A 97 13.88 -7.70 1.82
C ARG A 97 12.99 -6.92 0.87
N ASP A 98 12.71 -7.51 -0.29
CA ASP A 98 11.68 -6.99 -1.19
C ASP A 98 10.33 -7.04 -0.49
N GLY A 99 9.61 -5.91 -0.49
CA GLY A 99 8.24 -5.83 -0.04
C GLY A 99 7.26 -5.85 -1.20
N GLU A 100 6.00 -6.13 -0.89
CA GLU A 100 4.90 -6.11 -1.87
C GLU A 100 4.79 -4.76 -2.60
N ALA A 101 5.02 -3.66 -1.87
CA ALA A 101 4.90 -2.31 -2.42
C ALA A 101 6.20 -1.76 -3.04
N MET A 102 7.37 -2.31 -2.69
CA MET A 102 8.66 -1.75 -3.10
C MET A 102 9.78 -2.78 -2.97
N SER A 103 10.59 -2.92 -4.03
CA SER A 103 11.80 -3.74 -3.99
C SER A 103 12.88 -3.10 -3.13
N LEU A 104 13.82 -3.92 -2.64
CA LEU A 104 15.00 -3.46 -1.92
C LEU A 104 15.78 -2.44 -2.75
N ASP A 105 16.00 -2.76 -4.02
CA ASP A 105 16.74 -1.92 -4.94
C ASP A 105 16.09 -0.52 -5.04
N HIS A 106 14.75 -0.46 -5.16
CA HIS A 106 14.03 0.81 -5.20
C HIS A 106 14.13 1.55 -3.84
N MET A 107 14.04 0.85 -2.71
CA MET A 107 14.27 1.48 -1.39
C MET A 107 15.67 2.11 -1.29
N VAL A 108 16.70 1.42 -1.78
CA VAL A 108 18.08 1.92 -1.78
C VAL A 108 18.23 3.12 -2.71
N MET A 109 17.58 3.14 -3.87
CA MET A 109 17.56 4.34 -4.75
C MET A 109 16.95 5.55 -4.05
N VAL A 110 15.83 5.37 -3.34
CA VAL A 110 15.18 6.45 -2.58
C VAL A 110 16.13 6.99 -1.49
N TYR A 111 16.81 6.08 -0.78
CA TYR A 111 17.80 6.46 0.23
C TYR A 111 18.97 7.26 -0.36
N LEU A 112 19.52 6.81 -1.48
CA LEU A 112 20.63 7.48 -2.16
C LEU A 112 20.20 8.84 -2.73
N TRP A 113 19.00 8.96 -3.29
CA TRP A 113 18.47 10.23 -3.77
C TRP A 113 18.44 11.29 -2.69
N LEU A 114 17.88 10.94 -1.52
CA LEU A 114 17.80 11.84 -0.36
C LEU A 114 19.19 12.21 0.17
N SER A 115 20.13 11.25 0.14
CA SER A 115 21.50 11.46 0.62
C SER A 115 22.33 12.33 -0.34
N ALA A 116 22.21 12.13 -1.65
CA ALA A 116 22.99 12.80 -2.67
C ALA A 116 22.49 14.22 -2.95
N ASN A 117 21.17 14.40 -3.09
CA ASN A 117 20.60 15.68 -3.52
C ASN A 117 20.25 16.62 -2.36
N LYS A 118 20.36 16.16 -1.09
CA LYS A 118 19.92 16.89 0.12
C LYS A 118 18.47 17.39 0.01
N GLU A 119 17.67 16.69 -0.79
CA GLU A 119 16.29 17.08 -1.08
C GLU A 119 15.32 16.66 0.03
N SER A 120 14.15 17.32 0.04
CA SER A 120 13.07 16.94 0.94
C SER A 120 12.43 15.60 0.54
N GLN A 121 11.82 14.92 1.52
CA GLN A 121 11.02 13.71 1.26
C GLN A 121 9.86 13.95 0.28
N GLU A 122 9.37 15.19 0.20
CA GLU A 122 8.29 15.59 -0.73
C GLU A 122 8.79 15.59 -2.19
N ALA A 123 10.00 16.11 -2.43
CA ALA A 123 10.60 16.09 -3.76
C ALA A 123 10.89 14.65 -4.22
N ALA A 124 11.46 13.82 -3.34
CA ALA A 124 11.67 12.41 -3.61
C ALA A 124 10.35 11.65 -3.88
N ALA A 125 9.29 11.95 -3.13
CA ALA A 125 7.98 11.34 -3.33
C ALA A 125 7.43 11.62 -4.74
N ARG A 126 7.56 12.87 -5.21
CA ARG A 126 7.15 13.25 -6.57
C ARG A 126 8.01 12.58 -7.62
N TYR A 127 9.34 12.58 -7.43
CA TYR A 127 10.27 11.99 -8.38
C TYR A 127 10.02 10.48 -8.59
N PHE A 128 9.90 9.72 -7.51
CA PHE A 128 9.69 8.27 -7.55
C PHE A 128 8.24 7.83 -7.71
N GLN A 129 7.29 8.78 -7.85
CA GLN A 129 5.84 8.48 -7.90
C GLN A 129 5.34 7.72 -6.66
N LEU A 130 5.90 8.09 -5.51
CA LEU A 130 5.62 7.47 -4.21
C LEU A 130 4.84 8.42 -3.31
N THR A 131 4.25 7.86 -2.24
CA THR A 131 3.78 8.70 -1.13
C THR A 131 4.96 9.10 -0.25
N ARG A 132 4.87 10.28 0.39
CA ARG A 132 5.86 10.72 1.38
C ARG A 132 6.06 9.70 2.51
N THR A 133 4.98 9.01 2.91
CA THR A 133 5.04 7.94 3.91
C THR A 133 5.84 6.73 3.42
N SER A 134 5.71 6.36 2.15
CA SER A 134 6.51 5.30 1.52
C SER A 134 7.99 5.68 1.47
N VAL A 135 8.30 6.92 1.09
CA VAL A 135 9.67 7.46 1.06
C VAL A 135 10.30 7.42 2.46
N SER A 136 9.58 7.92 3.47
CA SER A 136 10.04 7.92 4.86
C SER A 136 10.29 6.50 5.38
N ARG A 137 9.41 5.55 5.07
CA ARG A 137 9.60 4.13 5.41
C ARG A 137 10.82 3.54 4.72
N ALA A 138 10.94 3.70 3.40
CA ALA A 138 12.07 3.20 2.63
C ALA A 138 13.41 3.72 3.18
N HIS A 139 13.51 5.03 3.41
CA HIS A 139 14.69 5.66 3.97
C HIS A 139 15.05 5.11 5.36
N LYS A 140 14.07 4.96 6.26
CA LYS A 140 14.30 4.40 7.60
C LYS A 140 14.73 2.94 7.55
N SER A 141 14.09 2.12 6.70
CA SER A 141 14.42 0.70 6.57
C SER A 141 15.85 0.51 6.07
N VAL A 142 16.27 1.25 5.04
CA VAL A 142 17.65 1.20 4.53
C VAL A 142 18.63 1.71 5.58
N LEU A 143 18.33 2.82 6.27
CA LEU A 143 19.21 3.37 7.30
C LEU A 143 19.38 2.40 8.49
N SER A 144 18.32 1.71 8.92
CA SER A 144 18.40 0.67 9.96
C SER A 144 19.28 -0.48 9.48
N ALA A 145 19.01 -0.99 8.27
CA ALA A 145 19.79 -2.07 7.68
C ALA A 145 21.28 -1.71 7.59
N MET A 146 21.61 -0.47 7.19
CA MET A 146 22.99 0.01 7.13
C MET A 146 23.67 0.08 8.49
N ARG A 147 22.92 0.38 9.57
CA ARG A 147 23.43 0.43 10.95
C ARG A 147 23.61 -0.96 11.57
N GLU A 148 22.81 -1.93 11.14
CA GLU A 148 22.89 -3.33 11.58
C GLU A 148 24.07 -4.06 10.94
N LEU A 149 24.66 -3.51 9.88
CA LEU A 149 25.85 -4.08 9.28
C LEU A 149 27.00 -4.02 10.29
N PRO A 150 27.68 -5.15 10.56
CA PRO A 150 28.84 -5.12 11.43
C PRO A 150 29.86 -4.15 10.82
N SER A 151 30.28 -3.16 11.61
CA SER A 151 31.46 -2.37 11.28
C SER A 151 32.61 -3.36 11.16
N SER A 152 33.08 -3.59 9.93
CA SER A 152 34.26 -4.40 9.67
C SER A 152 35.38 -3.89 10.57
N SER A 153 35.65 -4.66 11.62
CA SER A 153 36.74 -4.48 12.57
C SER A 153 37.92 -5.29 12.07
#